data_AF-A0A0T5Z5B4-F1
#
_entry.id   AF-A0A0T5Z5B4-F1
#
_cell.length_a   1.000
_cell.length_b   1.000
_cell.length_c   1.000
_cell.angle_alpha   90.00
_cell.angle_beta   90.00
_cell.angle_gamma   90.00
#
_symmetry.space_group_name_H-M   'P 1'
#
loop_
_entity.id
_entity.type
_entity.pdbx_description
1 polymer ?
#
loop_
_entity_poly.entity_id
_entity_poly.type
_entity_poly.pdbx_seq_one_letter_code
_entity_poly.pdbx_strand_id
1 'polypeptide(L)'
;RRSPSIQYRTEIQHAWATAVEVIGFITSSQPKFKKGDTRYQQAMALSSEIIARVHEKHNGPYPNTDGKVLVSRFLKLDDELNLINTLSGLNEVDAEVSSRKNVILIISPEGELETKTYRSATDAIRDLFELENNYPGHDIVLVKADTPEDVRFAFKNYFSDTRDFVQLLEDACTSLSGVKRLRRRTRRST
;
A
#
# COMPACT_ATOMS: atom_id res chain seq x y z
N ARG A 1 6.55 -4.83 -32.68
CA ARG A 1 6.93 -5.78 -31.61
C ARG A 1 7.63 -4.98 -30.52
N ARG A 2 7.02 -4.81 -29.34
CA ARG A 2 7.72 -4.23 -28.18
C ARG A 2 8.59 -5.32 -27.55
N SER A 3 9.82 -4.98 -27.16
CA SER A 3 10.77 -5.92 -26.57
C SER A 3 10.30 -6.37 -25.18
N PRO A 4 10.48 -7.65 -24.79
CA PRO A 4 10.03 -8.17 -23.49
C PRO A 4 10.57 -7.37 -22.28
N SER A 5 11.79 -6.84 -22.39
CA SER A 5 12.41 -6.00 -21.34
C SER A 5 11.69 -4.66 -21.12
N ILE A 6 11.04 -4.12 -22.14
CA ILE A 6 10.26 -2.86 -22.04
C ILE A 6 8.96 -3.12 -21.27
N GLN A 7 8.31 -4.26 -21.50
CA GLN A 7 7.08 -4.65 -20.80
C GLN A 7 7.33 -4.86 -19.30
N TYR A 8 8.42 -5.55 -18.95
CA TYR A 8 8.79 -5.79 -17.55
C TYR A 8 9.08 -4.49 -16.77
N ARG A 9 9.78 -3.52 -17.39
CA ARG A 9 10.01 -2.21 -16.78
C ARG A 9 8.70 -1.42 -16.62
N THR A 10 7.79 -1.51 -17.58
CA THR A 10 6.48 -0.86 -17.45
C THR A 10 5.62 -1.49 -16.36
N GLU A 11 5.71 -2.79 -16.11
CA GLU A 11 4.97 -3.47 -15.04
C GLU A 11 5.46 -3.01 -13.66
N ILE A 12 6.79 -2.98 -13.44
CA ILE A 12 7.38 -2.49 -12.18
C ILE A 12 7.00 -1.02 -11.92
N GLN A 13 7.12 -0.17 -12.95
CA GLN A 13 6.80 1.25 -12.84
C GLN A 13 5.30 1.48 -12.63
N HIS A 14 4.45 0.66 -13.22
CA HIS A 14 3.00 0.71 -13.01
C HIS A 14 2.64 0.33 -11.58
N ALA A 15 3.16 -0.80 -11.09
CA ALA A 15 2.96 -1.24 -9.70
C ALA A 15 3.40 -0.17 -8.68
N TRP A 16 4.55 0.45 -8.90
CA TRP A 16 5.03 1.54 -8.05
C TRP A 16 4.15 2.79 -8.12
N ALA A 17 3.76 3.24 -9.33
CA ALA A 17 2.93 4.42 -9.50
C ALA A 17 1.57 4.24 -8.83
N THR A 18 0.95 3.08 -9.01
CA THR A 18 -0.32 2.73 -8.38
C THR A 18 -0.20 2.72 -6.85
N ALA A 19 0.89 2.17 -6.28
CA ALA A 19 1.12 2.21 -4.84
C ALA A 19 1.26 3.65 -4.30
N VAL A 20 1.93 4.55 -5.03
CA VAL A 20 2.03 5.98 -4.67
C VAL A 20 0.65 6.65 -4.67
N GLU A 21 -0.17 6.38 -5.68
CA GLU A 21 -1.54 6.92 -5.76
C GLU A 21 -2.40 6.46 -4.59
N VAL A 22 -2.36 5.16 -4.26
CA VAL A 22 -3.09 4.58 -3.12
C VAL A 22 -2.66 5.21 -1.80
N ILE A 23 -1.36 5.40 -1.58
CA ILE A 23 -0.84 6.06 -0.38
C ILE A 23 -1.25 7.54 -0.35
N GLY A 24 -1.21 8.23 -1.48
CA GLY A 24 -1.69 9.62 -1.59
C GLY A 24 -3.17 9.74 -1.25
N PHE A 25 -3.97 8.76 -1.68
CA PHE A 25 -5.39 8.66 -1.36
C PHE A 25 -5.62 8.43 0.16
N ILE A 26 -4.91 7.48 0.76
CA ILE A 26 -5.00 7.17 2.19
C ILE A 26 -4.59 8.38 3.04
N THR A 27 -3.45 9.00 2.72
CA THR A 27 -2.89 10.11 3.50
C THR A 27 -3.69 11.40 3.37
N SER A 28 -4.28 11.69 2.21
CA SER A 28 -5.14 12.87 2.02
C SER A 28 -6.50 12.77 2.73
N SER A 29 -6.96 11.56 3.02
CA SER A 29 -8.27 11.31 3.64
C SER A 29 -8.24 11.32 5.18
N GLN A 30 -7.06 11.43 5.79
CA GLN A 30 -6.87 11.29 7.23
C GLN A 30 -6.43 12.62 7.88
N PRO A 31 -7.28 13.26 8.71
CA PRO A 31 -6.97 14.54 9.35
C PRO A 31 -5.74 14.48 10.29
N LYS A 32 -5.44 13.30 10.86
CA LYS A 32 -4.28 13.03 11.71
C LYS A 32 -2.95 13.02 10.94
N PHE A 33 -2.99 12.74 9.64
CA PHE A 33 -1.85 12.91 8.73
C PHE A 33 -1.80 14.35 8.24
N LYS A 34 -1.37 15.25 9.12
CA LYS A 34 -1.23 16.69 8.83
C LYS A 34 -0.36 16.92 7.57
N LYS A 35 -0.68 18.00 6.84
CA LYS A 35 0.22 18.66 5.88
C LYS A 35 1.64 18.72 6.45
N GLY A 36 2.57 17.95 5.87
CA GLY A 36 3.98 17.94 6.26
C GLY A 36 4.52 16.61 6.81
N ASP A 37 3.70 15.57 7.00
CA ASP A 37 4.22 14.24 7.30
C ASP A 37 4.91 13.64 6.05
N THR A 38 6.24 13.65 6.06
CA THR A 38 7.06 13.16 4.95
C THR A 38 7.42 11.69 5.09
N ARG A 39 6.98 10.99 6.14
CA ARG A 39 7.36 9.59 6.38
C ARG A 39 6.91 8.67 5.24
N TYR A 40 5.71 8.84 4.72
CA TYR A 40 5.23 8.10 3.54
C TYR A 40 6.05 8.42 2.29
N GLN A 41 6.39 9.69 2.06
CA GLN A 41 7.25 10.09 0.94
C GLN A 41 8.65 9.48 1.05
N GLN A 42 9.21 9.45 2.27
CA GLN A 42 10.49 8.83 2.55
C GLN A 42 10.44 7.31 2.38
N ALA A 43 9.39 6.65 2.86
CA ALA A 43 9.17 5.22 2.66
C ALA A 43 9.08 4.88 1.17
N MET A 44 8.38 5.68 0.38
CA MET A 44 8.26 5.48 -1.07
C MET A 44 9.54 5.81 -1.85
N ALA A 45 10.33 6.78 -1.39
CA ALA A 45 11.65 7.05 -1.97
C ALA A 45 12.64 5.90 -1.68
N LEU A 46 12.61 5.34 -0.47
CA LEU A 46 13.42 4.18 -0.10
C LEU A 46 12.99 2.92 -0.87
N SER A 47 11.69 2.67 -1.00
CA SER A 47 11.18 1.52 -1.76
C SER A 47 11.57 1.62 -3.24
N SER A 48 11.52 2.82 -3.83
CA SER A 48 11.98 3.07 -5.20
C SER A 48 13.45 2.71 -5.39
N GLU A 49 14.33 3.15 -4.49
CA GLU A 49 15.76 2.78 -4.53
C GLU A 49 15.97 1.27 -4.43
N ILE A 50 15.28 0.62 -3.48
CA ILE A 50 15.42 -0.81 -3.21
C ILE A 50 15.00 -1.63 -4.44
N ILE A 51 13.85 -1.30 -5.03
CA ILE A 51 13.32 -1.97 -6.23
C ILE A 51 14.24 -1.73 -7.44
N ALA A 52 14.67 -0.48 -7.66
CA ALA A 52 15.53 -0.13 -8.79
C ALA A 52 16.85 -0.93 -8.78
N ARG A 53 17.47 -1.10 -7.61
CA ARG A 53 18.73 -1.84 -7.48
C ARG A 53 18.62 -3.31 -7.85
N VAL A 54 17.52 -3.95 -7.46
CA VAL A 54 17.35 -5.40 -7.61
C VAL A 54 16.71 -5.76 -8.95
N HIS A 55 15.63 -5.07 -9.32
CA HIS A 55 14.80 -5.44 -10.47
C HIS A 55 15.14 -4.65 -11.74
N GLU A 56 15.66 -3.42 -11.61
CA GLU A 56 16.04 -2.60 -12.76
C GLU A 56 17.56 -2.53 -13.00
N LYS A 57 18.36 -3.07 -12.05
CA LYS A 57 19.82 -3.00 -12.02
C LYS A 57 20.33 -1.56 -12.15
N HIS A 58 19.63 -0.62 -11.51
CA HIS A 58 19.93 0.81 -11.55
C HIS A 58 19.91 1.40 -10.13
N ASN A 59 20.61 2.52 -9.94
CA ASN A 59 20.48 3.29 -8.70
C ASN A 59 19.33 4.30 -8.85
N GLY A 60 18.62 4.56 -7.77
CA GLY A 60 17.52 5.53 -7.72
C GLY A 60 17.90 6.79 -6.92
N PRO A 61 17.03 7.31 -6.02
CA PRO A 61 17.27 8.55 -5.27
C PRO A 61 18.38 8.49 -4.21
N TYR A 62 18.85 7.31 -3.81
CA TYR A 62 19.86 7.12 -2.75
C TYR A 62 21.08 6.30 -3.20
N PRO A 63 21.77 6.69 -4.30
CA PRO A 63 22.80 5.86 -4.96
C PRO A 63 23.99 5.52 -4.06
N ASN A 64 24.34 6.40 -3.13
CA ASN A 64 25.51 6.27 -2.25
C ASN A 64 25.22 5.53 -0.94
N THR A 65 23.99 5.09 -0.71
CA THR A 65 23.61 4.41 0.54
C THR A 65 23.80 2.90 0.39
N ASP A 66 24.31 2.23 1.43
CA ASP A 66 24.43 0.78 1.44
C ASP A 66 23.05 0.09 1.39
N GLY A 67 22.96 -1.05 0.68
CA GLY A 67 21.72 -1.80 0.48
C GLY A 67 21.07 -2.23 1.79
N LYS A 68 21.85 -2.67 2.79
CA LYS A 68 21.32 -3.09 4.10
C LYS A 68 20.79 -1.91 4.89
N VAL A 69 21.46 -0.76 4.78
CA VAL A 69 21.02 0.49 5.44
C VAL A 69 19.69 0.98 4.84
N LEU A 70 19.52 0.88 3.52
CA LEU A 70 18.25 1.22 2.85
C LEU A 70 17.10 0.35 3.37
N VAL A 71 17.29 -0.97 3.37
CA VAL A 71 16.28 -1.93 3.85
C VAL A 71 15.96 -1.68 5.32
N SER A 72 16.97 -1.47 6.17
CA SER A 72 16.75 -1.20 7.60
C SER A 72 15.96 0.09 7.84
N ARG A 73 16.23 1.16 7.08
CA ARG A 73 15.48 2.42 7.18
C ARG A 73 14.05 2.26 6.70
N PHE A 74 13.86 1.54 5.59
CA PHE A 74 12.53 1.25 5.08
C PHE A 74 11.70 0.45 6.08
N LEU A 75 12.24 -0.65 6.63
CA LEU A 75 11.53 -1.49 7.60
C LEU A 75 11.15 -0.74 8.88
N LYS A 76 11.97 0.24 9.30
CA LYS A 76 11.62 1.08 10.45
C LYS A 76 10.43 1.98 10.16
N LEU A 77 10.40 2.59 8.97
CA LEU A 77 9.24 3.40 8.55
C LEU A 77 8.01 2.53 8.32
N ASP A 78 8.18 1.33 7.77
CA ASP A 78 7.11 0.37 7.59
C ASP A 78 6.45 -0.02 8.92
N ASP A 79 7.25 -0.29 9.96
CA ASP A 79 6.75 -0.59 11.32
C ASP A 79 5.99 0.59 11.94
N GLU A 80 6.44 1.82 11.70
CA GLU A 80 5.78 3.04 12.20
C GLU A 80 4.48 3.38 11.43
N LEU A 81 4.40 3.02 10.15
CA LEU A 81 3.30 3.39 9.25
C LEU A 81 2.35 2.23 8.94
N ASN A 82 2.71 1.01 9.35
CA ASN A 82 2.06 -0.24 8.97
C ASN A 82 1.89 -0.40 7.44
N LEU A 83 2.82 0.13 6.64
CA LEU A 83 2.61 0.38 5.21
C LEU A 83 2.36 -0.90 4.39
N ILE A 84 3.22 -1.92 4.55
CA ILE A 84 3.08 -3.21 3.86
C ILE A 84 1.78 -3.88 4.25
N ASN A 85 1.40 -3.86 5.53
CA ASN A 85 0.17 -4.47 5.99
C ASN A 85 -1.06 -3.73 5.45
N THR A 86 -1.05 -2.40 5.43
CA THR A 86 -2.11 -1.60 4.80
C THR A 86 -2.25 -1.92 3.31
N LEU A 87 -1.16 -2.00 2.56
CA LEU A 87 -1.18 -2.36 1.15
C LEU A 87 -1.55 -3.84 0.91
N SER A 88 -1.22 -4.73 1.83
CA SER A 88 -1.51 -6.15 1.75
C SER A 88 -2.95 -6.48 2.12
N GLY A 89 -3.49 -5.82 3.15
CA GLY A 89 -4.87 -6.00 3.61
C GLY A 89 -5.87 -5.63 2.53
N LEU A 90 -5.57 -4.60 1.72
CA LEU A 90 -6.37 -4.24 0.55
C LEU A 90 -6.67 -5.47 -0.35
N ASN A 91 -5.77 -6.45 -0.43
CA ASN A 91 -5.96 -7.64 -1.27
C ASN A 91 -7.10 -8.57 -0.82
N GLU A 92 -7.62 -8.44 0.41
CA GLU A 92 -8.67 -9.32 0.96
C GLU A 92 -10.09 -8.74 0.78
N VAL A 93 -10.22 -7.55 0.20
CA VAL A 93 -11.53 -6.90 0.01
C VAL A 93 -12.28 -7.52 -1.16
N ASP A 94 -13.41 -8.15 -0.83
CA ASP A 94 -14.24 -8.91 -1.75
C ASP A 94 -14.86 -8.06 -2.88
N ALA A 95 -15.12 -8.69 -4.02
CA ALA A 95 -15.64 -8.03 -5.24
C ALA A 95 -17.02 -7.36 -5.05
N GLU A 96 -17.74 -7.66 -3.97
CA GLU A 96 -19.02 -7.03 -3.61
C GLU A 96 -18.89 -5.53 -3.26
N VAL A 97 -17.73 -5.11 -2.75
CA VAL A 97 -17.40 -3.72 -2.42
C VAL A 97 -17.42 -2.81 -3.66
N SER A 98 -17.23 -3.41 -4.83
CA SER A 98 -17.10 -2.75 -6.12
C SER A 98 -18.38 -2.09 -6.66
N SER A 99 -19.49 -2.11 -5.90
CA SER A 99 -20.78 -1.54 -6.31
C SER A 99 -21.11 -0.21 -5.62
N ARG A 100 -20.27 0.25 -4.68
CA ARG A 100 -20.56 1.41 -3.82
C ARG A 100 -19.46 2.46 -3.92
N LYS A 101 -19.86 3.73 -4.01
CA LYS A 101 -18.97 4.89 -4.17
C LYS A 101 -18.16 5.25 -2.92
N ASN A 102 -18.57 4.78 -1.74
CA ASN A 102 -17.96 5.13 -0.47
C ASN A 102 -17.63 3.85 0.30
N VAL A 103 -16.36 3.66 0.64
CA VAL A 103 -15.84 2.46 1.30
C VAL A 103 -14.94 2.89 2.45
N ILE A 104 -15.18 2.42 3.66
CA ILE A 104 -14.25 2.58 4.78
C ILE A 104 -13.43 1.30 4.90
N LEU A 105 -12.13 1.45 4.98
CA LEU A 105 -11.15 0.43 5.32
C LEU A 105 -10.84 0.58 6.80
N ILE A 106 -10.88 -0.52 7.55
CA ILE A 106 -10.62 -0.57 8.97
C ILE A 106 -9.50 -1.59 9.17
N ILE A 107 -8.29 -1.10 9.46
CA ILE A 107 -7.10 -1.93 9.58
C ILE A 107 -6.71 -2.03 11.04
N SER A 108 -6.70 -3.25 11.58
CA SER A 108 -6.29 -3.47 12.97
C SER A 108 -4.78 -3.27 13.16
N PRO A 109 -4.31 -3.00 14.39
CA PRO A 109 -2.89 -3.03 14.71
C PRO A 109 -2.18 -4.34 14.31
N GLU A 110 -2.93 -5.44 14.33
CA GLU A 110 -2.46 -6.78 13.95
C GLU A 110 -2.41 -6.99 12.42
N GLY A 111 -2.95 -6.05 11.63
CA GLY A 111 -2.94 -6.08 10.17
C GLY A 111 -4.19 -6.69 9.54
N GLU A 112 -5.22 -6.99 10.32
CA GLU A 112 -6.50 -7.48 9.79
C GLU A 112 -7.25 -6.34 9.09
N LEU A 113 -7.77 -6.57 7.88
CA LEU A 113 -8.58 -5.58 7.17
C LEU A 113 -10.07 -5.94 7.21
N GLU A 114 -10.87 -5.05 7.77
CA GLU A 114 -12.32 -5.02 7.62
C GLU A 114 -12.73 -3.89 6.66
N THR A 115 -13.81 -4.10 5.89
CA THR A 115 -14.37 -3.05 5.03
C THR A 115 -15.84 -2.81 5.30
N LYS A 116 -16.24 -1.53 5.24
CA LYS A 116 -17.63 -1.10 5.32
C LYS A 116 -17.99 -0.26 4.11
N THR A 117 -19.15 -0.51 3.50
CA THR A 117 -19.58 0.24 2.31
C THR A 117 -20.81 1.09 2.60
N TYR A 118 -20.86 2.27 1.99
CA TYR A 118 -21.92 3.25 2.23
C TYR A 118 -22.50 3.78 0.91
N ARG A 119 -23.81 4.02 0.94
CA ARG A 119 -24.53 4.65 -0.19
C ARG A 119 -24.29 6.15 -0.24
N SER A 120 -24.22 6.78 0.93
CA SER A 120 -24.05 8.22 1.10
C SER A 120 -22.68 8.54 1.67
N ALA A 121 -22.04 9.59 1.14
CA ALA A 121 -20.79 10.11 1.70
C ALA A 121 -21.00 10.66 3.11
N THR A 122 -22.18 11.20 3.42
CA THR A 122 -22.50 11.74 4.75
C THR A 122 -22.53 10.64 5.81
N ASP A 123 -23.14 9.49 5.50
CA ASP A 123 -23.17 8.35 6.41
C ASP A 123 -21.76 7.77 6.61
N ALA A 124 -20.97 7.68 5.54
CA ALA A 124 -19.59 7.22 5.61
C ALA A 124 -18.71 8.14 6.49
N ILE A 125 -18.87 9.46 6.38
CA ILE A 125 -18.14 10.41 7.22
C ILE A 125 -18.55 10.28 8.69
N ARG A 126 -19.86 10.11 8.98
CA ARG A 126 -20.33 9.91 10.36
C ARG A 126 -19.73 8.65 10.97
N ASP A 127 -19.84 7.52 10.28
CA ASP A 127 -19.28 6.26 10.77
C ASP A 127 -17.76 6.31 10.88
N LEU A 128 -17.06 7.01 9.97
CA LEU A 128 -15.61 7.21 10.07
C LEU A 128 -15.23 7.83 11.42
N PHE A 129 -15.91 8.91 11.83
CA PHE A 129 -15.65 9.55 13.13
C PHE A 129 -15.95 8.63 14.32
N GLU A 130 -17.04 7.86 14.25
CA GLU A 130 -17.38 6.90 15.31
C GLU A 130 -16.35 5.77 15.41
N LEU A 131 -15.93 5.24 14.26
CA LEU A 131 -14.90 4.21 14.17
C LEU A 131 -13.55 4.69 14.68
N GLU A 132 -13.12 5.91 14.31
CA GLU A 132 -11.85 6.48 14.81
C GLU A 132 -11.85 6.66 16.33
N ASN A 133 -13.00 7.03 16.92
CA ASN A 133 -13.14 7.14 18.37
C ASN A 133 -13.17 5.77 19.07
N ASN A 134 -13.87 4.80 18.50
CA ASN A 134 -14.04 3.48 19.10
C ASN A 134 -12.80 2.60 18.96
N TYR A 135 -12.01 2.84 17.91
CA TYR A 135 -10.82 2.05 17.57
C TYR A 135 -9.58 2.94 17.41
N PRO A 136 -9.08 3.58 18.50
CA PRO A 136 -8.00 4.57 18.42
C PRO A 136 -6.64 3.98 17.98
N GLY A 137 -6.49 2.64 18.03
CA GLY A 137 -5.31 1.94 17.53
C GLY A 137 -5.42 1.46 16.08
N HIS A 138 -6.60 1.55 15.46
CA HIS A 138 -6.80 1.09 14.08
C HIS A 138 -6.46 2.20 13.09
N ASP A 139 -5.96 1.80 11.92
CA ASP A 139 -5.85 2.70 10.77
C ASP A 139 -7.16 2.64 9.99
N ILE A 140 -7.87 3.76 9.92
CA ILE A 140 -9.23 3.82 9.38
C ILE A 140 -9.24 4.83 8.24
N VAL A 141 -9.63 4.38 7.05
CA VAL A 141 -9.50 5.15 5.81
C VAL A 141 -10.81 5.17 5.06
N LEU A 142 -11.29 6.36 4.67
CA LEU A 142 -12.45 6.49 3.79
C LEU A 142 -12.02 6.65 2.32
N VAL A 143 -12.43 5.71 1.48
CA VAL A 143 -12.32 5.74 0.02
C VAL A 143 -13.59 6.27 -0.63
N LYS A 144 -13.45 7.27 -1.50
CA LYS A 144 -14.54 7.87 -2.30
C LYS A 144 -14.20 7.83 -3.78
N ALA A 145 -15.15 7.42 -4.63
CA ALA A 145 -15.01 7.58 -6.07
C ALA A 145 -16.29 8.10 -6.74
N ASP A 146 -16.14 8.59 -7.97
CA ASP A 146 -17.21 9.24 -8.73
C ASP A 146 -18.24 8.24 -9.27
N THR A 147 -17.81 7.04 -9.68
CA THR A 147 -18.70 5.94 -10.08
C THR A 147 -18.36 4.62 -9.38
N PRO A 148 -19.34 3.70 -9.22
CA PRO A 148 -19.08 2.34 -8.75
C PRO A 148 -18.07 1.58 -9.62
N GLU A 149 -18.11 1.80 -10.94
CA GLU A 149 -17.15 1.23 -11.88
C GLU A 149 -15.74 1.77 -11.67
N ASP A 150 -15.59 3.05 -11.29
CA ASP A 150 -14.30 3.63 -10.89
C ASP A 150 -13.81 3.01 -9.60
N VAL A 151 -14.67 2.79 -8.61
CA VAL A 151 -14.32 2.01 -7.41
C VAL A 151 -13.84 0.63 -7.84
N ARG A 152 -14.61 -0.10 -8.65
CA ARG A 152 -14.26 -1.46 -9.07
C ARG A 152 -12.95 -1.54 -9.85
N PHE A 153 -12.74 -0.65 -10.82
CA PHE A 153 -11.58 -0.66 -11.69
C PHE A 153 -10.34 -0.12 -10.97
N ALA A 154 -10.48 0.98 -10.22
CA ALA A 154 -9.43 1.51 -9.38
C ALA A 154 -9.05 0.47 -8.32
N PHE A 155 -9.99 -0.05 -7.53
CA PHE A 155 -9.67 -1.09 -6.54
C PHE A 155 -9.09 -2.35 -7.17
N LYS A 156 -9.62 -2.89 -8.28
CA LYS A 156 -9.05 -4.09 -8.92
C LYS A 156 -7.61 -3.89 -9.39
N ASN A 157 -7.32 -2.76 -10.04
CA ASN A 157 -5.95 -2.46 -10.48
C ASN A 157 -5.08 -2.12 -9.27
N TYR A 158 -5.60 -1.36 -8.30
CA TYR A 158 -4.92 -1.06 -7.04
C TYR A 158 -4.54 -2.34 -6.31
N PHE A 159 -5.42 -3.34 -6.22
CA PHE A 159 -5.12 -4.62 -5.57
C PHE A 159 -4.03 -5.40 -6.31
N SER A 160 -4.16 -5.58 -7.63
CA SER A 160 -3.15 -6.32 -8.40
C SER A 160 -1.80 -5.63 -8.32
N ASP A 161 -1.79 -4.30 -8.49
CA ASP A 161 -0.58 -3.50 -8.58
C ASP A 161 0.08 -3.28 -7.21
N THR A 162 -0.70 -3.12 -6.12
CA THR A 162 -0.13 -3.01 -4.77
C THR A 162 0.42 -4.35 -4.30
N ARG A 163 -0.22 -5.47 -4.66
CA ARG A 163 0.32 -6.80 -4.44
C ARG A 163 1.64 -7.01 -5.18
N ASP A 164 1.68 -6.64 -6.45
CA ASP A 164 2.89 -6.76 -7.27
C ASP A 164 4.00 -5.86 -6.70
N PHE A 165 3.67 -4.64 -6.26
CA PHE A 165 4.59 -3.75 -5.57
C PHE A 165 5.14 -4.36 -4.27
N VAL A 166 4.28 -4.89 -3.39
CA VAL A 166 4.70 -5.53 -2.13
C VAL A 166 5.62 -6.71 -2.42
N GLN A 167 5.27 -7.58 -3.38
CA GLN A 167 6.08 -8.73 -3.76
C GLN A 167 7.46 -8.30 -4.29
N LEU A 168 7.51 -7.31 -5.19
CA LEU A 168 8.75 -6.75 -5.72
C LEU A 168 9.63 -6.19 -4.60
N LEU A 169 9.02 -5.50 -3.64
CA LEU A 169 9.73 -4.88 -2.52
C LEU A 169 10.27 -5.90 -1.53
N GLU A 170 9.49 -6.93 -1.18
CA GLU A 170 9.92 -8.02 -0.30
C GLU A 170 11.08 -8.81 -0.90
N ASP A 171 10.99 -9.12 -2.19
CA ASP A 171 12.04 -9.82 -2.93
C ASP A 171 13.33 -8.97 -2.96
N ALA A 172 13.19 -7.66 -3.20
CA ALA A 172 14.32 -6.74 -3.23
C ALA A 172 14.95 -6.55 -1.85
N CYS A 173 14.15 -6.43 -0.78
CA CYS A 173 14.63 -6.37 0.60
C CYS A 173 15.41 -7.63 0.98
N THR A 174 14.90 -8.81 0.59
CA THR A 174 15.55 -10.10 0.85
C THR A 174 16.89 -10.20 0.14
N SER A 175 16.94 -9.78 -1.13
CA SER A 175 18.16 -9.77 -1.95
C SER A 175 19.24 -8.85 -1.37
N LEU A 176 18.89 -7.63 -0.95
CA LEU A 176 19.84 -6.63 -0.43
C LEU A 176 20.26 -6.86 1.03
N SER A 177 19.37 -7.38 1.88
CA SER A 177 19.70 -7.68 3.28
C SER A 177 20.51 -8.96 3.45
N GLY A 178 20.44 -9.87 2.48
CA GLY A 178 21.02 -11.22 2.56
C GLY A 178 20.29 -12.15 3.53
N VAL A 179 19.16 -11.69 4.10
CA VAL A 179 18.33 -12.47 5.01
C VAL A 179 17.10 -12.93 4.21
N LYS A 180 17.04 -14.22 3.87
CA LYS A 180 15.76 -14.86 3.51
C LYS A 180 14.84 -14.76 4.71
N ARG A 181 13.98 -13.72 4.78
CA ARG A 181 12.81 -13.80 5.65
C ARG A 181 11.97 -14.95 5.10
N LEU A 182 12.08 -16.10 5.76
CA LEU A 182 11.12 -17.19 5.63
C LEU A 182 9.74 -16.55 5.75
N ARG A 183 8.98 -16.58 4.64
CA ARG A 183 7.56 -16.26 4.57
C ARG A 183 6.93 -16.54 5.93
N ARG A 184 6.48 -15.51 6.64
CA ARG A 184 5.40 -15.72 7.61
C ARG A 184 4.19 -16.09 6.76
N ARG A 185 4.10 -17.40 6.50
CA ARG A 185 2.88 -18.07 6.06
C ARG A 185 1.87 -17.81 7.17
N THR A 186 1.02 -16.82 7.01
CA THR A 186 -0.30 -16.87 7.66
C THR A 186 -1.17 -17.72 6.74
N ARG A 187 -0.98 -19.04 6.87
CA ARG A 187 -1.94 -20.04 6.44
C ARG A 187 -2.83 -20.31 7.64
N ARG A 188 -4.13 -20.07 7.50
CA ARG A 188 -5.31 -20.78 8.08
C ARG A 188 -6.48 -19.80 7.92
N SER A 189 -7.55 -20.01 7.16
CA SER A 189 -8.24 -21.22 6.70
C SER A 189 -8.28 -22.32 7.75
N THR A 190 -9.17 -22.12 8.72
CA THR A 190 -10.25 -23.04 9.12
C THR A 190 -11.25 -22.25 9.93
#